data_AF-A0A956KEY9-F1
#
_entry.id   AF-A0A956KEY9-F1
#
_cell.length_a   1.000
_cell.length_b   1.000
_cell.length_c   1.000
_cell.angle_alpha   90.00
_cell.angle_beta   90.00
_cell.angle_gamma   90.00
#
_symmetry.space_group_name_H-M   'P 1'
#
loop_
_entity.id
_entity.type
_entity.pdbx_description
1 polymer ?
#
loop_
_entity_poly.entity_id
_entity_poly.type
_entity_poly.pdbx_seq_one_letter_code
_entity_poly.pdbx_strand_id
1 'polypeptide(L)'
;MIFSIALAAGAVPLAGCVRLSVESDPFAGDVGLPAEVQNCTGCTHDDQPLRGELIAFVNARLSNPAANHTANFPIAAEDCEGAADSCYIGPAIYLYDPDLECDDAPGCRVARLGNLWLDERLGAISVADQSLKRFTLRDLAWHPQLGFWSIAYDSLNDEWGFGRLDVPSWTLADNHIGVDRYAVRAGPQAPETDPCYWRYNLTGLGFVGDRLYAGSAGQGGEIYELDANFVAAPAYAVHPQDSSQDPNFYAAGDVCRKLAAFTDSRGVAGDLVDDPAGDGLLAMIDARAFDSELDPGRNALYRVDVDDGRLTADGPYFADIVAGEHIDSLARVEGVLYGLNTRGAVFVIEEGERWRVTPHDDLGALFDDPDFDLLIRGATRVVVE
;
A
#
# COMPACT_ATOMS: atom_id res chain seq x y z
N MET A 1 19.73 22.27 68.28
CA MET A 1 19.56 23.29 67.23
C MET A 1 18.74 22.63 66.13
N ILE A 2 17.47 23.04 65.98
CA ILE A 2 16.57 22.92 64.80
C ILE A 2 16.20 21.49 64.35
N PHE A 3 15.02 20.98 64.76
CA PHE A 3 13.75 20.76 63.99
C PHE A 3 13.91 19.78 62.81
N SER A 4 13.33 18.58 62.81
CA SER A 4 11.91 18.13 62.83
C SER A 4 11.43 17.69 61.44
N ILE A 5 10.70 16.59 61.47
CA ILE A 5 10.12 15.76 60.41
C ILE A 5 9.16 16.53 59.50
N ALA A 6 9.14 16.17 58.21
CA ALA A 6 7.95 16.30 57.37
C ALA A 6 7.84 15.11 56.38
N LEU A 7 6.78 14.31 56.57
CA LEU A 7 6.14 13.47 55.57
C LEU A 7 5.08 14.33 54.85
N ALA A 8 5.07 14.33 53.52
CA ALA A 8 3.90 14.57 52.64
C ALA A 8 4.37 14.43 51.18
N ALA A 9 3.98 13.39 50.45
CA ALA A 9 2.75 13.29 49.65
C ALA A 9 2.87 13.96 48.26
N GLY A 10 2.76 13.13 47.22
CA GLY A 10 2.16 13.48 45.92
C GLY A 10 3.07 14.09 44.85
N ALA A 11 3.37 13.31 43.80
CA ALA A 11 3.16 13.67 42.38
C ALA A 11 3.65 12.55 41.45
N VAL A 12 2.72 11.81 40.85
CA VAL A 12 2.80 11.35 39.43
C VAL A 12 2.37 12.60 38.62
N PRO A 13 3.05 13.07 37.56
CA PRO A 13 3.31 12.35 36.28
C PRO A 13 4.73 12.67 35.72
N LEU A 14 5.25 12.16 34.60
CA LEU A 14 4.72 12.01 33.25
C LEU A 14 5.46 10.88 32.53
N ALA A 15 4.69 10.14 31.73
CA ALA A 15 5.19 9.49 30.53
C ALA A 15 6.09 10.49 29.78
N GLY A 16 7.37 10.17 29.67
CA GLY A 16 8.25 10.86 28.74
C GLY A 16 7.82 10.47 27.34
N CYS A 17 6.90 11.24 26.75
CA CYS A 17 6.81 11.31 25.31
C CYS A 17 8.20 11.74 24.84
N VAL A 18 8.91 10.82 24.18
CA VAL A 18 10.03 11.20 23.34
C VAL A 18 9.41 12.09 22.26
N ARG A 19 9.54 13.40 22.42
CA ARG A 19 9.41 14.32 21.29
C ARG A 19 10.55 13.93 20.35
N LEU A 20 10.23 13.13 19.34
CA LEU A 20 10.95 13.18 18.08
C LEU A 20 10.92 14.65 17.68
N SER A 21 12.04 15.34 17.86
CA SER A 21 12.28 16.54 17.10
C SER A 21 12.15 16.12 15.66
N VAL A 22 11.24 16.74 14.92
CA VAL A 22 11.28 16.75 13.46
C VAL A 22 12.60 17.44 13.14
N GLU A 23 13.66 16.64 13.03
CA GLU A 23 14.89 17.09 12.43
C GLU A 23 14.53 17.57 11.03
N SER A 24 15.07 18.73 10.66
CA SER A 24 14.94 19.26 9.31
C SER A 24 15.27 18.15 8.33
N ASP A 25 14.33 17.88 7.43
CA ASP A 25 14.52 16.98 6.28
C ASP A 25 15.93 17.20 5.69
N PRO A 26 16.82 16.19 5.74
CA PRO A 26 18.18 16.33 5.22
C PRO A 26 18.22 16.53 3.69
N PHE A 27 17.07 16.42 3.01
CA PHE A 27 16.87 16.78 1.60
C PHE A 27 16.23 18.17 1.41
N ALA A 28 15.95 18.91 2.49
CA ALA A 28 15.71 20.35 2.43
C ALA A 28 17.00 21.17 2.12
N GLY A 29 18.00 20.54 1.51
CA GLY A 29 19.27 21.10 1.05
C GLY A 29 19.69 20.51 -0.30
N ASP A 30 20.73 21.10 -0.90
CA ASP A 30 21.18 21.04 -2.31
C ASP A 30 21.36 19.66 -3.00
N VAL A 31 21.01 18.52 -2.39
CA VAL A 31 21.26 17.18 -2.97
C VAL A 31 20.04 16.60 -3.70
N GLY A 32 18.80 16.88 -3.27
CA GLY A 32 17.57 16.41 -3.93
C GLY A 32 17.48 14.88 -4.14
N LEU A 33 16.39 14.40 -4.72
CA LEU A 33 16.34 13.01 -5.20
C LEU A 33 17.28 12.85 -6.40
N PRO A 34 17.99 11.71 -6.54
CA PRO A 34 18.79 11.42 -7.73
C PRO A 34 17.95 11.58 -8.99
N ALA A 35 18.55 12.13 -10.06
CA ALA A 35 17.85 12.32 -11.33
C ALA A 35 17.28 11.00 -11.87
N GLU A 36 17.94 9.88 -11.57
CA GLU A 36 17.51 8.52 -11.93
C GLU A 36 16.26 8.04 -11.18
N VAL A 37 15.78 8.77 -10.18
CA VAL A 37 14.56 8.50 -9.40
C VAL A 37 13.46 9.55 -9.69
N GLN A 38 13.80 10.64 -10.40
CA GLN A 38 12.84 11.63 -10.88
C GLN A 38 12.32 11.23 -12.26
N ASN A 39 11.06 10.82 -12.34
CA ASN A 39 10.48 10.16 -13.52
C ASN A 39 9.10 10.68 -13.94
N CYS A 40 8.65 11.72 -13.26
CA CYS A 40 7.41 12.39 -13.57
C CYS A 40 7.65 13.88 -13.66
N THR A 41 8.22 14.34 -14.79
CA THR A 41 8.42 15.78 -15.02
C THR A 41 7.10 16.55 -15.13
N GLY A 42 6.00 15.85 -15.45
CA GLY A 42 4.65 16.41 -15.48
C GLY A 42 3.95 16.47 -14.13
N CYS A 43 4.48 15.82 -13.08
CA CYS A 43 3.91 15.89 -11.73
C CYS A 43 4.35 17.17 -11.04
N THR A 44 3.42 17.94 -10.47
CA THR A 44 3.76 19.19 -9.77
C THR A 44 4.54 18.92 -8.49
N HIS A 45 5.72 19.52 -8.38
CA HIS A 45 6.61 19.38 -7.21
C HIS A 45 6.46 20.51 -6.18
N ASP A 46 6.28 21.77 -6.61
CA ASP A 46 6.66 22.89 -5.73
C ASP A 46 5.53 23.86 -5.33
N ASP A 47 4.40 23.93 -6.07
CA ASP A 47 3.50 25.10 -5.96
C ASP A 47 2.02 24.80 -5.62
N GLN A 48 1.58 23.54 -5.53
CA GLN A 48 0.19 23.20 -5.21
C GLN A 48 0.08 21.92 -4.35
N PRO A 49 -0.01 22.03 -3.01
CA PRO A 49 -0.36 20.87 -2.20
C PRO A 49 -1.82 20.51 -2.48
N LEU A 50 -2.04 19.31 -3.03
CA LEU A 50 -3.36 18.72 -3.14
C LEU A 50 -3.97 18.59 -1.73
N ARG A 51 -5.25 18.91 -1.59
CA ARG A 51 -5.99 18.91 -0.32
C ARG A 51 -7.39 18.37 -0.52
N GLY A 52 -8.00 17.89 0.55
CA GLY A 52 -9.32 17.27 0.52
C GLY A 52 -9.22 15.76 0.39
N GLU A 53 -10.24 15.17 -0.22
CA GLU A 53 -10.31 13.73 -0.45
C GLU A 53 -9.65 13.37 -1.77
N LEU A 54 -8.59 12.56 -1.72
CA LEU A 54 -7.70 12.30 -2.86
C LEU A 54 -7.50 10.80 -3.05
N ILE A 55 -7.01 10.41 -4.21
CA ILE A 55 -6.50 9.07 -4.48
C ILE A 55 -5.00 9.06 -4.23
N ALA A 56 -4.53 8.28 -3.25
CA ALA A 56 -3.12 7.94 -3.13
C ALA A 56 -2.84 6.65 -3.90
N PHE A 57 -1.82 6.63 -4.77
CA PHE A 57 -1.42 5.43 -5.50
C PHE A 57 0.08 5.17 -5.42
N VAL A 58 0.47 3.89 -5.46
CA VAL A 58 1.88 3.48 -5.48
C VAL A 58 2.33 3.20 -6.91
N ASN A 59 3.42 3.86 -7.32
CA ASN A 59 4.17 3.50 -8.50
C ASN A 59 5.28 2.52 -8.10
N ALA A 60 5.10 1.25 -8.44
CA ALA A 60 6.04 0.19 -8.09
C ALA A 60 7.34 0.20 -8.91
N ARG A 61 7.49 1.12 -9.88
CA ARG A 61 8.74 1.25 -10.65
C ARG A 61 9.67 2.31 -10.09
N LEU A 62 10.95 2.10 -10.39
CA LEU A 62 12.00 3.10 -10.32
C LEU A 62 12.52 3.32 -11.73
N SER A 63 12.83 4.57 -12.07
CA SER A 63 13.15 5.08 -13.41
C SER A 63 14.50 4.67 -13.99
N ASN A 64 14.90 3.43 -13.77
CA ASN A 64 16.09 2.88 -14.39
C ASN A 64 15.73 1.73 -15.34
N PRO A 65 15.74 1.97 -16.66
CA PRO A 65 15.54 0.92 -17.68
C PRO A 65 16.54 -0.25 -17.59
N ALA A 66 17.71 -0.04 -16.95
CA ALA A 66 18.72 -1.07 -16.71
C ALA A 66 18.52 -1.84 -15.39
N ALA A 67 17.60 -1.40 -14.52
CA ALA A 67 17.39 -1.96 -13.18
C ALA A 67 16.42 -3.16 -13.13
N ASN A 68 16.01 -3.72 -14.28
CA ASN A 68 15.10 -4.89 -14.34
C ASN A 68 13.84 -4.72 -13.47
N HIS A 69 13.05 -3.64 -13.63
CA HIS A 69 11.71 -3.40 -13.07
C HIS A 69 11.46 -3.63 -11.55
N THR A 70 12.43 -4.13 -10.79
CA THR A 70 12.27 -4.60 -9.41
C THR A 70 13.48 -4.26 -8.56
N ALA A 71 14.47 -3.52 -9.05
CA ALA A 71 15.64 -3.16 -8.25
C ALA A 71 15.49 -1.74 -7.66
N ASN A 72 15.54 -1.65 -6.34
CA ASN A 72 15.54 -0.41 -5.57
C ASN A 72 16.86 0.34 -5.74
N PHE A 73 16.81 1.68 -5.69
CA PHE A 73 17.97 2.53 -5.98
C PHE A 73 18.91 2.55 -4.76
N PRO A 74 20.16 2.09 -4.88
CA PRO A 74 21.07 2.02 -3.75
C PRO A 74 21.51 3.41 -3.30
N ILE A 75 21.54 3.61 -1.99
CA ILE A 75 22.04 4.84 -1.37
C ILE A 75 23.46 4.59 -0.90
N ALA A 76 24.34 5.59 -1.05
CA ALA A 76 25.69 5.49 -0.54
C ALA A 76 25.65 5.37 1.00
N ALA A 77 26.51 4.51 1.57
CA ALA A 77 26.49 4.24 3.01
C ALA A 77 26.71 5.48 3.89
N GLU A 78 27.35 6.52 3.36
CA GLU A 78 27.54 7.81 4.03
C GLU A 78 26.29 8.68 4.09
N ASP A 79 25.34 8.44 3.18
CA ASP A 79 24.05 9.14 3.08
C ASP A 79 22.89 8.32 3.70
N CYS A 80 23.19 7.10 4.16
CA CYS A 80 22.30 6.27 4.97
C CYS A 80 22.27 6.81 6.40
N GLU A 81 21.18 7.50 6.79
CA GLU A 81 20.95 8.11 8.10
C GLU A 81 21.08 7.16 9.32
N GLY A 82 22.31 6.74 9.64
CA GLY A 82 22.62 5.85 10.77
C GLY A 82 22.54 4.35 10.48
N ALA A 83 22.06 3.93 9.30
CA ALA A 83 22.00 2.52 8.93
C ALA A 83 23.36 2.00 8.43
N ALA A 84 23.93 1.04 9.15
CA ALA A 84 25.36 0.71 9.07
C ALA A 84 25.81 0.02 7.76
N ASP A 85 24.88 -0.57 7.00
CA ASP A 85 25.25 -1.61 6.02
C ASP A 85 24.65 -1.44 4.60
N SER A 86 23.40 -0.97 4.43
CA SER A 86 22.81 -0.62 3.11
C SER A 86 21.41 -0.01 3.23
N CYS A 87 21.09 1.03 2.43
CA CYS A 87 19.75 1.56 2.27
C CYS A 87 19.39 1.75 0.80
N TYR A 88 18.09 1.83 0.53
CA TYR A 88 17.58 1.99 -0.82
C TYR A 88 16.42 3.00 -0.87
N ILE A 89 16.35 3.74 -1.96
CA ILE A 89 15.13 4.46 -2.35
C ILE A 89 14.24 3.47 -3.11
N GLY A 90 13.05 3.23 -2.58
CA GLY A 90 12.04 2.34 -3.14
C GLY A 90 10.95 3.07 -3.93
N PRO A 91 9.86 2.35 -4.26
CA PRO A 91 8.66 2.88 -4.93
C PRO A 91 8.22 4.27 -4.49
N ALA A 92 7.60 5.02 -5.40
CA ALA A 92 7.04 6.33 -5.11
C ALA A 92 5.54 6.25 -4.84
N ILE A 93 5.05 7.11 -3.95
CA ILE A 93 3.62 7.33 -3.71
C ILE A 93 3.25 8.69 -4.28
N TYR A 94 2.12 8.72 -4.97
CA TYR A 94 1.56 9.92 -5.56
C TYR A 94 0.16 10.17 -5.01
N LEU A 95 -0.21 11.44 -4.93
CA LEU A 95 -1.56 11.92 -4.69
C LEU A 95 -2.16 12.35 -6.02
N TYR A 96 -3.42 12.02 -6.24
CA TYR A 96 -4.19 12.40 -7.41
C TYR A 96 -5.55 12.95 -6.98
N ASP A 97 -5.87 14.15 -7.46
CA ASP A 97 -7.17 14.79 -7.32
C ASP A 97 -8.00 14.56 -8.60
N PRO A 98 -9.01 13.68 -8.59
CA PRO A 98 -9.81 13.41 -9.77
C PRO A 98 -10.74 14.57 -10.18
N ASP A 99 -11.02 15.51 -9.28
CA ASP A 99 -12.02 16.57 -9.48
C ASP A 99 -11.40 17.94 -9.79
N LEU A 100 -10.11 18.11 -9.53
CA LEU A 100 -9.39 19.30 -9.94
C LEU A 100 -9.35 19.40 -11.48
N GLU A 101 -9.56 20.60 -12.03
CA GLU A 101 -9.45 20.87 -13.47
C GLU A 101 -8.16 21.67 -13.74
N CYS A 102 -7.41 21.30 -14.77
CA CYS A 102 -6.21 22.04 -15.20
C CYS A 102 -6.41 22.70 -16.56
N ASP A 103 -5.89 23.92 -16.71
CA ASP A 103 -6.06 24.70 -17.95
C ASP A 103 -5.31 24.09 -19.16
N ASP A 104 -4.17 23.42 -18.98
CA ASP A 104 -3.30 23.01 -20.11
C ASP A 104 -2.61 21.61 -19.99
N ALA A 105 -2.73 20.87 -18.88
CA ALA A 105 -2.24 19.47 -18.74
C ALA A 105 -2.74 18.82 -17.43
N PRO A 106 -2.84 17.47 -17.32
CA PRO A 106 -3.23 16.78 -16.08
C PRO A 106 -2.32 17.06 -14.87
N GLY A 107 -1.15 17.66 -15.08
CA GLY A 107 -0.07 17.75 -14.10
C GLY A 107 -0.43 18.47 -12.80
N CYS A 108 -1.38 19.40 -12.81
CA CYS A 108 -1.80 20.08 -11.58
C CYS A 108 -2.58 19.18 -10.61
N ARG A 109 -3.08 18.04 -11.09
CA ARG A 109 -3.90 17.08 -10.33
C ARG A 109 -3.07 16.01 -9.63
N VAL A 110 -1.78 15.90 -9.96
CA VAL A 110 -0.92 14.84 -9.46
C VAL A 110 0.31 15.43 -8.79
N ALA A 111 0.54 15.05 -7.54
CA ALA A 111 1.71 15.42 -6.78
C ALA A 111 2.42 14.17 -6.27
N ARG A 112 3.75 14.13 -6.35
CA ARG A 112 4.53 13.07 -5.69
C ARG A 112 4.49 13.34 -4.19
N LEU A 113 3.95 12.40 -3.42
CA LEU A 113 4.01 12.45 -1.97
C LEU A 113 5.44 12.17 -1.50
N GLY A 114 6.10 11.18 -2.08
CA GLY A 114 7.48 10.85 -1.74
C GLY A 114 7.88 9.45 -2.18
N ASN A 115 9.05 9.01 -1.75
CA ASN A 115 9.58 7.68 -2.03
C ASN A 115 9.72 6.89 -0.74
N LEU A 116 9.62 5.56 -0.85
CA LEU A 116 9.92 4.70 0.28
C LEU A 116 11.41 4.78 0.63
N TRP A 117 11.69 4.90 1.92
CA TRP A 117 13.03 4.78 2.47
C TRP A 117 13.19 3.38 3.07
N LEU A 118 14.01 2.56 2.42
CA LEU A 118 14.20 1.16 2.77
C LEU A 118 15.52 0.99 3.51
N ASP A 119 15.44 0.64 4.78
CA ASP A 119 16.58 0.57 5.70
C ASP A 119 16.46 -0.63 6.66
N GLU A 120 17.26 -0.64 7.71
CA GLU A 120 17.32 -1.67 8.74
C GLU A 120 16.00 -1.90 9.51
N ARG A 121 15.04 -0.97 9.47
CA ARG A 121 13.71 -1.16 10.07
C ARG A 121 12.92 -2.31 9.44
N LEU A 122 13.27 -2.68 8.21
CA LEU A 122 12.67 -3.81 7.49
C LEU A 122 13.22 -5.18 7.92
N GLY A 123 14.19 -5.19 8.84
CA GLY A 123 14.83 -6.38 9.37
C GLY A 123 16.30 -6.46 8.98
N ALA A 124 17.12 -6.86 9.95
CA ALA A 124 18.54 -7.14 9.73
C ALA A 124 18.75 -8.30 8.74
N ILE A 125 17.83 -9.28 8.70
CA ILE A 125 17.86 -10.34 7.69
C ILE A 125 17.76 -9.77 6.27
N SER A 126 16.87 -8.80 6.05
CA SER A 126 16.65 -8.21 4.73
C SER A 126 17.83 -7.34 4.26
N VAL A 127 18.50 -6.70 5.22
CA VAL A 127 19.74 -5.96 4.94
C VAL A 127 20.86 -6.93 4.58
N ALA A 128 21.06 -7.98 5.39
CA ALA A 128 22.16 -8.91 5.25
C ALA A 128 22.13 -9.73 3.95
N ASP A 129 20.94 -10.11 3.48
CA ASP A 129 20.75 -10.89 2.25
C ASP A 129 20.56 -10.04 1.00
N GLN A 130 20.54 -8.70 1.15
CA GLN A 130 20.30 -7.71 0.10
C GLN A 130 18.89 -7.78 -0.53
N SER A 131 17.92 -8.36 0.18
CA SER A 131 16.53 -8.43 -0.29
C SER A 131 15.87 -7.07 -0.41
N LEU A 132 16.35 -6.05 0.35
CA LEU A 132 15.90 -4.67 0.20
C LEU A 132 16.08 -4.15 -1.23
N LYS A 133 17.04 -4.67 -1.98
CA LYS A 133 17.20 -4.38 -3.40
C LYS A 133 15.95 -4.74 -4.20
N ARG A 134 15.16 -5.72 -3.78
CA ARG A 134 13.97 -6.20 -4.50
C ARG A 134 12.71 -6.21 -3.62
N PHE A 135 12.74 -5.46 -2.53
CA PHE A 135 11.57 -5.25 -1.70
C PHE A 135 10.52 -4.49 -2.49
N THR A 136 9.27 -4.93 -2.39
CA THR A 136 8.16 -4.30 -3.12
C THR A 136 7.01 -4.02 -2.17
N LEU A 137 6.36 -2.87 -2.39
CA LEU A 137 5.02 -2.62 -1.89
C LEU A 137 4.00 -2.89 -2.99
N ARG A 138 2.84 -3.37 -2.56
CA ARG A 138 1.65 -3.65 -3.36
C ARG A 138 0.45 -3.25 -2.56
N ASP A 139 -0.54 -2.70 -3.22
CA ASP A 139 -1.82 -2.31 -2.63
C ASP A 139 -1.64 -1.27 -1.51
N LEU A 140 -2.66 -0.45 -1.31
CA LEU A 140 -2.60 0.62 -0.33
C LEU A 140 -3.92 0.68 0.42
N ALA A 141 -3.85 1.03 1.70
CA ALA A 141 -5.05 1.28 2.48
C ALA A 141 -4.77 2.35 3.51
N TRP A 142 -5.69 3.30 3.65
CA TRP A 142 -5.54 4.40 4.59
C TRP A 142 -6.73 4.51 5.52
N HIS A 143 -6.45 4.86 6.77
CA HIS A 143 -7.46 5.10 7.80
C HIS A 143 -7.08 6.34 8.62
N PRO A 144 -8.03 7.23 8.94
CA PRO A 144 -7.71 8.49 9.63
C PRO A 144 -7.08 8.29 11.01
N GLN A 145 -7.38 7.19 11.71
CA GLN A 145 -6.80 6.90 13.03
C GLN A 145 -5.74 5.80 13.01
N LEU A 146 -5.75 4.92 11.99
CA LEU A 146 -4.84 3.76 11.94
C LEU A 146 -3.66 3.99 10.99
N GLY A 147 -3.70 5.10 10.25
CA GLY A 147 -2.63 5.54 9.36
C GLY A 147 -2.65 4.82 8.02
N PHE A 148 -1.48 4.80 7.38
CA PHE A 148 -1.30 4.30 6.03
C PHE A 148 -0.67 2.90 6.06
N TRP A 149 -1.23 1.98 5.29
CA TRP A 149 -0.88 0.56 5.25
C TRP A 149 -0.65 0.08 3.83
N SER A 150 0.14 -0.98 3.68
CA SER A 150 0.43 -1.62 2.40
C SER A 150 0.66 -3.12 2.57
N ILE A 151 0.53 -3.89 1.48
CA ILE A 151 1.03 -5.26 1.40
C ILE A 151 2.48 -5.18 0.91
N ALA A 152 3.37 -5.88 1.59
CA ALA A 152 4.78 -5.91 1.27
C ALA A 152 5.22 -7.31 0.88
N TYR A 153 6.20 -7.40 0.00
CA TYR A 153 6.83 -8.67 -0.36
C TYR A 153 8.35 -8.53 -0.37
N ASP A 154 8.98 -9.39 0.43
CA ASP A 154 10.41 -9.60 0.45
C ASP A 154 10.74 -10.81 -0.43
N SER A 155 11.30 -10.52 -1.60
CA SER A 155 11.47 -11.52 -2.66
C SER A 155 12.58 -12.55 -2.42
N LEU A 156 13.60 -12.26 -1.61
CA LEU A 156 14.67 -13.24 -1.35
C LEU A 156 14.35 -14.10 -0.15
N ASN A 157 13.64 -13.54 0.85
CA ASN A 157 13.11 -14.33 1.95
C ASN A 157 11.86 -15.12 1.56
N ASP A 158 11.20 -14.78 0.43
CA ASP A 158 9.94 -15.39 -0.04
C ASP A 158 8.81 -15.17 0.98
N GLU A 159 8.78 -13.96 1.55
CA GLU A 159 7.92 -13.66 2.68
C GLU A 159 6.97 -12.51 2.36
N TRP A 160 5.68 -12.75 2.52
CA TRP A 160 4.66 -11.71 2.52
C TRP A 160 4.63 -10.99 3.86
N GLY A 161 4.19 -9.74 3.86
CA GLY A 161 3.94 -9.00 5.09
C GLY A 161 2.97 -7.85 4.87
N PHE A 162 2.61 -7.23 5.98
CA PHE A 162 1.85 -5.99 5.97
C PHE A 162 2.74 -4.89 6.50
N GLY A 163 2.77 -3.78 5.79
CA GLY A 163 3.61 -2.63 6.10
C GLY A 163 2.77 -1.47 6.65
N ARG A 164 3.27 -0.79 7.67
CA ARG A 164 2.82 0.53 8.06
C ARG A 164 3.73 1.56 7.41
N LEU A 165 3.13 2.55 6.76
CA LEU A 165 3.84 3.62 6.07
C LEU A 165 3.77 4.88 6.91
N ASP A 166 4.95 5.46 7.18
CA ASP A 166 5.07 6.73 7.88
C ASP A 166 5.30 7.84 6.86
N VAL A 167 4.33 8.74 6.74
CA VAL A 167 4.38 9.90 5.83
C VAL A 167 4.67 11.14 6.69
N PRO A 168 5.89 11.70 6.65
CA PRO A 168 6.27 12.83 7.48
C PRO A 168 5.35 14.06 7.30
N SER A 169 4.99 14.37 6.05
CA SER A 169 4.09 15.48 5.74
C SER A 169 3.28 15.23 4.49
N TRP A 170 1.96 15.28 4.61
CA TRP A 170 1.03 15.18 3.47
C TRP A 170 1.01 16.43 2.58
N THR A 171 1.67 17.51 3.01
CA THR A 171 1.70 18.78 2.27
C THR A 171 3.05 19.08 1.62
N LEU A 172 4.03 18.18 1.78
CA LEU A 172 5.33 18.30 1.14
C LEU A 172 5.40 17.30 -0.01
N ALA A 173 6.05 17.72 -1.10
CA ALA A 173 6.58 16.77 -2.06
C ALA A 173 7.87 16.17 -1.51
N ASP A 174 8.25 15.00 -2.04
CA ASP A 174 9.56 14.37 -1.78
C ASP A 174 9.80 13.85 -0.37
N ASN A 175 8.74 13.42 0.32
CA ASN A 175 8.89 12.77 1.60
C ASN A 175 9.78 11.52 1.56
N HIS A 176 10.51 11.31 2.65
CA HIS A 176 11.05 10.01 3.05
C HIS A 176 9.96 9.19 3.74
N ILE A 177 9.30 8.34 2.96
CA ILE A 177 8.22 7.51 3.48
C ILE A 177 8.82 6.31 4.19
N GLY A 178 8.72 6.30 5.52
CA GLY A 178 9.20 5.20 6.35
C GLY A 178 8.36 3.94 6.17
N VAL A 179 9.00 2.77 6.29
CA VAL A 179 8.32 1.48 6.18
C VAL A 179 8.67 0.60 7.37
N ASP A 180 7.67 0.29 8.18
CA ASP A 180 7.72 -0.80 9.15
C ASP A 180 6.99 -2.00 8.54
N ARG A 181 7.62 -3.17 8.46
CA ARG A 181 7.04 -4.33 7.79
C ARG A 181 6.99 -5.54 8.71
N TYR A 182 5.80 -6.10 8.87
CA TYR A 182 5.55 -7.28 9.68
C TYR A 182 5.33 -8.49 8.78
N ALA A 183 6.34 -9.35 8.65
CA ALA A 183 6.24 -10.59 7.88
C ALA A 183 5.21 -11.54 8.53
N VAL A 184 4.38 -12.16 7.69
CA VAL A 184 3.44 -13.18 8.15
C VAL A 184 4.24 -14.38 8.64
N ARG A 185 3.84 -14.95 9.77
CA ARG A 185 4.62 -16.05 10.36
C ARG A 185 4.59 -17.28 9.47
N ALA A 186 5.78 -17.70 9.05
CA ALA A 186 5.98 -18.96 8.34
C ALA A 186 5.59 -20.16 9.22
N GLY A 187 4.96 -21.15 8.62
CA GLY A 187 4.56 -22.37 9.32
C GLY A 187 4.12 -23.46 8.36
N PRO A 188 3.94 -24.71 8.81
CA PRO A 188 3.48 -25.81 7.97
C PRO A 188 2.09 -25.51 7.36
N GLN A 189 1.67 -26.26 6.34
CA GLN A 189 0.30 -26.15 5.84
C GLN A 189 -0.68 -26.81 6.84
N ALA A 190 -0.97 -26.11 7.93
CA ALA A 190 -1.71 -26.60 9.08
C ALA A 190 -2.56 -25.47 9.72
N PRO A 191 -3.64 -25.79 10.46
CA PRO A 191 -4.56 -24.79 11.02
C PRO A 191 -3.92 -23.75 11.94
N GLU A 192 -2.78 -24.07 12.55
CA GLU A 192 -2.00 -23.18 13.42
C GLU A 192 -1.12 -22.18 12.67
N THR A 193 -0.96 -22.33 11.35
CA THR A 193 -0.23 -21.36 10.53
C THR A 193 -1.17 -20.29 10.07
N ASP A 194 -0.65 -19.06 10.01
CA ASP A 194 -1.44 -17.92 9.60
C ASP A 194 -2.15 -18.18 8.25
N PRO A 195 -3.49 -18.01 8.17
CA PRO A 195 -4.28 -18.32 6.98
C PRO A 195 -3.77 -17.69 5.68
N CYS A 196 -3.15 -16.51 5.74
CA CYS A 196 -2.71 -15.81 4.53
C CYS A 196 -1.25 -16.15 4.12
N TYR A 197 -0.49 -16.88 4.94
CA TYR A 197 0.93 -17.20 4.66
C TYR A 197 1.12 -17.96 3.34
N TRP A 198 0.34 -19.03 3.15
CA TRP A 198 0.51 -19.94 2.01
C TRP A 198 -0.06 -19.42 0.69
N ARG A 199 -0.45 -18.14 0.63
CA ARG A 199 -1.00 -17.56 -0.60
C ARG A 199 0.11 -17.08 -1.49
N TYR A 200 0.05 -17.57 -2.72
CA TYR A 200 1.02 -17.27 -3.76
C TYR A 200 1.05 -15.77 -4.14
N ASN A 201 -0.04 -15.05 -3.91
CA ASN A 201 -0.19 -13.68 -4.37
C ASN A 201 -1.20 -12.92 -3.50
N LEU A 202 -0.76 -12.36 -2.38
CA LEU A 202 -1.56 -11.40 -1.63
C LEU A 202 -1.71 -10.11 -2.42
N THR A 203 -2.91 -9.55 -2.38
CA THR A 203 -3.27 -8.29 -3.05
C THR A 203 -4.50 -7.69 -2.37
N GLY A 204 -5.06 -6.59 -2.86
CA GLY A 204 -6.37 -6.13 -2.44
C GLY A 204 -6.44 -5.70 -1.00
N LEU A 205 -5.65 -4.70 -0.64
CA LEU A 205 -5.70 -4.11 0.68
C LEU A 205 -6.81 -3.05 0.73
N GLY A 206 -7.53 -2.94 1.83
CA GLY A 206 -8.55 -1.91 1.97
C GLY A 206 -9.17 -1.83 3.36
N PHE A 207 -9.43 -0.61 3.83
CA PHE A 207 -10.23 -0.39 5.03
C PHE A 207 -11.72 -0.32 4.67
N VAL A 208 -12.54 -1.02 5.45
CA VAL A 208 -14.00 -0.82 5.48
C VAL A 208 -14.42 -0.56 6.91
N GLY A 209 -14.79 0.69 7.18
CA GLY A 209 -14.83 1.22 8.54
C GLY A 209 -13.45 1.09 9.20
N ASP A 210 -13.42 0.60 10.45
CA ASP A 210 -12.18 0.40 11.22
C ASP A 210 -11.49 -0.96 10.93
N ARG A 211 -12.01 -1.77 10.00
CA ARG A 211 -11.51 -3.13 9.72
C ARG A 211 -10.68 -3.13 8.45
N LEU A 212 -9.50 -3.74 8.50
CA LEU A 212 -8.59 -3.88 7.37
C LEU A 212 -8.74 -5.26 6.74
N TYR A 213 -8.85 -5.29 5.41
CA TYR A 213 -9.00 -6.52 4.64
C TYR A 213 -7.87 -6.66 3.63
N ALA A 214 -7.57 -7.92 3.30
CA ALA A 214 -6.64 -8.30 2.24
C ALA A 214 -7.27 -9.37 1.34
N GLY A 215 -6.98 -9.33 0.06
CA GLY A 215 -7.32 -10.36 -0.91
C GLY A 215 -6.14 -11.27 -1.26
N SER A 216 -6.43 -12.27 -2.08
CA SER A 216 -5.42 -13.01 -2.82
C SER A 216 -5.88 -13.29 -4.24
N ALA A 217 -4.95 -13.14 -5.16
CA ALA A 217 -5.18 -13.35 -6.58
C ALA A 217 -4.99 -14.81 -6.99
N GLY A 218 -5.53 -15.17 -8.16
CA GLY A 218 -5.35 -16.49 -8.77
C GLY A 218 -6.41 -17.52 -8.34
N GLN A 219 -6.17 -18.78 -8.68
CA GLN A 219 -7.14 -19.86 -8.49
C GLN A 219 -7.47 -20.09 -7.02
N GLY A 220 -8.77 -20.02 -6.67
CA GLY A 220 -9.23 -20.21 -5.30
C GLY A 220 -8.77 -19.07 -4.39
N GLY A 221 -8.80 -17.84 -4.93
CA GLY A 221 -8.53 -16.64 -4.18
C GLY A 221 -9.44 -16.51 -2.96
N GLU A 222 -8.97 -15.78 -1.98
CA GLU A 222 -9.61 -15.61 -0.68
C GLU A 222 -9.52 -14.17 -0.23
N ILE A 223 -10.45 -13.80 0.65
CA ILE A 223 -10.44 -12.53 1.36
C ILE A 223 -10.22 -12.82 2.84
N TYR A 224 -9.34 -12.03 3.43
CA TYR A 224 -8.94 -12.06 4.81
C TYR A 224 -9.34 -10.75 5.47
N GLU A 225 -9.81 -10.85 6.70
CA GLU A 225 -9.77 -9.75 7.63
C GLU A 225 -8.45 -9.82 8.40
N LEU A 226 -7.77 -8.69 8.56
CA LEU A 226 -6.61 -8.61 9.44
C LEU A 226 -7.04 -8.51 10.90
N ASP A 227 -6.32 -9.17 11.80
CA ASP A 227 -6.63 -9.17 13.24
C ASP A 227 -6.63 -7.74 13.79
N ALA A 228 -7.71 -7.37 14.47
CA ALA A 228 -7.89 -6.01 14.97
C ALA A 228 -6.83 -5.60 16.01
N ASN A 229 -6.30 -6.55 16.79
CA ASN A 229 -5.23 -6.25 17.75
C ASN A 229 -3.90 -6.03 17.02
N PHE A 230 -3.63 -6.81 15.97
CA PHE A 230 -2.48 -6.59 15.09
C PHE A 230 -2.56 -5.21 14.43
N VAL A 231 -3.70 -4.84 13.84
CA VAL A 231 -3.85 -3.52 13.17
C VAL A 231 -3.75 -2.37 14.18
N ALA A 232 -4.32 -2.50 15.37
CA ALA A 232 -4.29 -1.46 16.39
C ALA A 232 -2.91 -1.27 17.05
N ALA A 233 -2.16 -2.35 17.25
CA ALA A 233 -0.88 -2.36 17.93
C ALA A 233 0.03 -3.47 17.38
N PRO A 234 0.58 -3.31 16.16
CA PRO A 234 1.40 -4.33 15.56
C PRO A 234 2.70 -4.48 16.35
N ALA A 235 3.15 -5.73 16.50
CA ALA A 235 4.31 -6.07 17.30
C ALA A 235 5.13 -7.15 16.59
N TYR A 236 6.43 -7.14 16.87
CA TYR A 236 7.36 -8.14 16.34
C TYR A 236 7.64 -9.26 17.35
N ALA A 237 7.96 -10.43 16.84
CA ALA A 237 8.54 -11.51 17.63
C ALA A 237 9.57 -12.29 16.83
N VAL A 238 10.57 -12.82 17.52
CA VAL A 238 11.52 -13.77 16.93
C VAL A 238 10.79 -15.06 16.59
N HIS A 239 10.84 -15.47 15.32
CA HIS A 239 10.24 -16.73 14.90
C HIS A 239 11.15 -17.91 15.28
N PRO A 240 10.67 -18.95 15.99
CA PRO A 240 11.52 -20.03 16.47
C PRO A 240 12.25 -20.82 15.37
N GLN A 241 11.72 -20.82 14.15
CA GLN A 241 12.31 -21.52 13.01
C GLN A 241 13.18 -20.62 12.13
N ASP A 242 13.20 -19.32 12.38
CA ASP A 242 14.06 -18.39 11.65
C ASP A 242 15.51 -18.50 12.17
N SER A 243 16.44 -18.89 11.30
CA SER A 243 17.84 -19.05 11.67
C SER A 243 18.56 -17.72 11.97
N SER A 244 18.06 -16.60 11.46
CA SER A 244 18.66 -15.28 11.71
C SER A 244 18.31 -14.75 13.10
N GLN A 245 17.21 -15.26 13.69
CA GLN A 245 16.65 -14.81 14.97
C GLN A 245 16.36 -13.31 14.98
N ASP A 246 15.88 -12.77 13.86
CA ASP A 246 15.62 -11.34 13.71
C ASP A 246 14.41 -10.92 14.55
N PRO A 247 14.59 -10.03 15.55
CA PRO A 247 13.49 -9.58 16.41
C PRO A 247 12.57 -8.56 15.75
N ASN A 248 12.89 -8.06 14.55
CA ASN A 248 12.19 -6.97 13.88
C ASN A 248 11.56 -7.39 12.52
N PHE A 249 11.45 -8.70 12.25
CA PHE A 249 10.99 -9.20 10.95
C PHE A 249 9.56 -9.77 10.99
N TYR A 250 9.30 -10.76 11.84
CA TYR A 250 8.01 -11.45 11.89
C TYR A 250 6.99 -10.80 12.84
N ALA A 251 5.72 -10.84 12.47
CA ALA A 251 4.61 -10.45 13.34
C ALA A 251 4.53 -11.34 14.61
N ALA A 252 4.18 -10.75 15.76
CA ALA A 252 4.12 -11.44 17.05
C ALA A 252 2.89 -12.35 17.25
N GLY A 253 1.97 -12.37 16.29
CA GLY A 253 0.64 -12.96 16.43
C GLY A 253 0.06 -13.42 15.11
N ASP A 254 -1.17 -13.93 15.17
CA ASP A 254 -1.93 -14.21 13.97
C ASP A 254 -2.34 -12.86 13.38
N VAL A 255 -2.14 -12.74 12.09
CA VAL A 255 -2.34 -11.54 11.29
C VAL A 255 -3.64 -11.65 10.52
N CYS A 256 -3.94 -12.81 9.92
CA CYS A 256 -5.10 -12.95 9.05
C CYS A 256 -6.16 -13.90 9.61
N ARG A 257 -7.42 -13.57 9.37
CA ARG A 257 -8.57 -14.46 9.52
C ARG A 257 -9.29 -14.57 8.19
N LYS A 258 -9.42 -15.78 7.66
CA LYS A 258 -10.18 -16.01 6.42
C LYS A 258 -11.63 -15.59 6.61
N LEU A 259 -12.11 -14.71 5.73
CA LEU A 259 -13.49 -14.27 5.65
C LEU A 259 -14.24 -15.02 4.55
N ALA A 260 -13.73 -14.98 3.33
CA ALA A 260 -14.39 -15.53 2.15
C ALA A 260 -13.41 -16.29 1.26
N ALA A 261 -13.94 -17.19 0.43
CA ALA A 261 -13.20 -17.85 -0.64
C ALA A 261 -14.02 -17.85 -1.91
N PHE A 262 -13.37 -17.48 -3.01
CA PHE A 262 -13.96 -17.59 -4.34
C PHE A 262 -13.98 -19.05 -4.80
N THR A 263 -14.91 -19.37 -5.69
CA THR A 263 -14.93 -20.67 -6.39
C THR A 263 -13.74 -20.78 -7.35
N ASP A 264 -13.48 -21.99 -7.85
CA ASP A 264 -12.31 -22.28 -8.70
C ASP A 264 -12.15 -21.28 -9.86
N SER A 265 -10.88 -20.91 -10.12
CA SER A 265 -10.35 -19.91 -11.08
C SER A 265 -10.49 -18.41 -10.79
N ARG A 266 -11.18 -17.97 -9.73
CA ARG A 266 -11.33 -16.55 -9.38
C ARG A 266 -10.45 -16.12 -8.21
N GLY A 267 -9.99 -14.87 -8.24
CA GLY A 267 -9.29 -14.21 -7.14
C GLY A 267 -9.32 -12.70 -7.25
N VAL A 268 -8.94 -12.02 -6.17
CA VAL A 268 -8.96 -10.55 -6.08
C VAL A 268 -7.91 -9.95 -7.03
N ALA A 269 -8.24 -8.82 -7.62
CA ALA A 269 -7.40 -8.02 -8.49
C ALA A 269 -7.41 -6.58 -8.03
N GLY A 270 -6.32 -6.14 -7.41
CA GLY A 270 -6.25 -4.81 -6.82
C GLY A 270 -7.06 -4.61 -5.55
N ASP A 271 -7.08 -3.36 -5.09
CA ASP A 271 -7.58 -2.91 -3.78
C ASP A 271 -9.04 -3.27 -3.49
N LEU A 272 -9.37 -3.37 -2.20
CA LEU A 272 -10.72 -3.56 -1.70
C LEU A 272 -11.29 -2.21 -1.28
N VAL A 273 -12.54 -1.94 -1.61
CA VAL A 273 -13.21 -0.67 -1.28
C VAL A 273 -14.51 -0.90 -0.54
N ASP A 274 -14.98 0.10 0.19
CA ASP A 274 -16.25 0.06 0.88
C ASP A 274 -17.43 -0.05 -0.11
N ASP A 275 -18.42 -0.85 0.28
CA ASP A 275 -19.72 -0.88 -0.38
C ASP A 275 -20.56 0.30 0.09
N PRO A 276 -21.10 1.15 -0.82
CA PRO A 276 -21.88 2.32 -0.44
C PRO A 276 -23.17 1.99 0.32
N ALA A 277 -23.66 0.74 0.26
CA ALA A 277 -24.78 0.30 1.09
C ALA A 277 -24.41 0.12 2.58
N GLY A 278 -23.11 0.10 2.91
CA GLY A 278 -22.58 0.05 4.28
C GLY A 278 -22.47 -1.36 4.90
N ASP A 279 -22.99 -2.39 4.24
CA ASP A 279 -23.09 -3.74 4.79
C ASP A 279 -21.99 -4.70 4.27
N GLY A 280 -21.02 -4.20 3.50
CA GLY A 280 -20.05 -5.05 2.82
C GLY A 280 -18.82 -4.33 2.30
N LEU A 281 -18.02 -5.06 1.54
CA LEU A 281 -16.92 -4.55 0.75
C LEU A 281 -17.08 -4.94 -0.72
N LEU A 282 -16.50 -4.15 -1.62
CA LEU A 282 -16.40 -4.47 -3.03
C LEU A 282 -14.99 -5.00 -3.33
N ALA A 283 -14.95 -6.14 -4.01
CA ALA A 283 -13.73 -6.77 -4.49
C ALA A 283 -13.76 -6.84 -6.02
N MET A 284 -12.73 -6.28 -6.66
CA MET A 284 -12.50 -6.51 -8.08
C MET A 284 -11.88 -7.89 -8.29
N ILE A 285 -12.40 -8.63 -9.25
CA ILE A 285 -11.97 -9.98 -9.59
C ILE A 285 -11.40 -9.98 -11.00
N ASP A 286 -10.18 -10.49 -11.14
CA ASP A 286 -9.53 -10.72 -12.44
C ASP A 286 -9.82 -12.14 -12.92
N ALA A 287 -10.48 -12.22 -14.08
CA ALA A 287 -10.57 -13.42 -14.88
C ALA A 287 -9.21 -13.71 -15.54
N ARG A 288 -8.25 -14.24 -14.77
CA ARG A 288 -7.02 -14.75 -15.39
C ARG A 288 -7.38 -15.86 -16.37
N ALA A 289 -6.60 -15.95 -17.46
CA ALA A 289 -6.85 -16.67 -18.71
C ALA A 289 -7.20 -18.19 -18.65
N PHE A 290 -7.44 -18.76 -17.47
CA PHE A 290 -7.82 -20.14 -17.24
C PHE A 290 -9.24 -20.31 -16.66
N ASP A 291 -9.99 -19.22 -16.42
CA ASP A 291 -11.40 -19.29 -16.06
C ASP A 291 -12.25 -19.58 -17.31
N SER A 292 -13.00 -20.69 -17.32
CA SER A 292 -13.95 -21.01 -18.39
C SER A 292 -15.29 -20.29 -18.24
N GLU A 293 -15.53 -19.64 -17.10
CA GLU A 293 -16.77 -18.92 -16.78
C GLU A 293 -16.69 -17.42 -17.10
N LEU A 294 -15.48 -16.89 -17.31
CA LEU A 294 -15.22 -15.49 -17.65
C LEU A 294 -14.33 -15.41 -18.90
N ASP A 295 -14.73 -14.65 -19.92
CA ASP A 295 -13.82 -14.43 -21.05
C ASP A 295 -12.56 -13.70 -20.55
N PRO A 296 -11.34 -14.10 -20.99
CA PRO A 296 -10.11 -13.40 -20.62
C PRO A 296 -10.21 -11.90 -20.87
N GLY A 297 -9.79 -11.09 -19.89
CA GLY A 297 -9.83 -9.63 -19.98
C GLY A 297 -11.13 -8.97 -19.47
N ARG A 298 -12.03 -9.72 -18.82
CA ARG A 298 -13.23 -9.16 -18.18
C ARG A 298 -13.00 -9.04 -16.68
N ASN A 299 -12.92 -7.82 -16.16
CA ASN A 299 -12.98 -7.61 -14.71
C ASN A 299 -14.45 -7.66 -14.24
N ALA A 300 -14.67 -8.09 -13.01
CA ALA A 300 -15.99 -8.14 -12.38
C ALA A 300 -15.92 -7.69 -10.92
N LEU A 301 -16.93 -6.96 -10.46
CA LEU A 301 -17.05 -6.56 -9.06
C LEU A 301 -17.94 -7.52 -8.29
N TYR A 302 -17.45 -7.94 -7.14
CA TYR A 302 -18.15 -8.77 -6.18
C TYR A 302 -18.38 -7.98 -4.91
N ARG A 303 -19.61 -8.03 -4.41
CA ARG A 303 -19.93 -7.62 -3.05
C ARG A 303 -19.65 -8.78 -2.10
N VAL A 304 -18.97 -8.47 -1.01
CA VAL A 304 -18.61 -9.42 0.03
C VAL A 304 -19.22 -8.94 1.32
N ASP A 305 -20.09 -9.78 1.87
CA ASP A 305 -20.72 -9.56 3.17
C ASP A 305 -19.66 -9.72 4.27
N VAL A 306 -19.44 -8.67 5.06
CA VAL A 306 -18.35 -8.64 6.06
C VAL A 306 -18.67 -9.45 7.33
N ASP A 307 -19.91 -9.87 7.50
CA ASP A 307 -20.35 -10.65 8.66
C ASP A 307 -20.21 -12.16 8.41
N ASP A 308 -20.59 -12.63 7.22
CA ASP A 308 -20.62 -14.07 6.90
C ASP A 308 -19.74 -14.48 5.71
N GLY A 309 -19.09 -13.52 5.04
CA GLY A 309 -18.20 -13.78 3.90
C GLY A 309 -18.93 -14.18 2.62
N ARG A 310 -20.26 -14.00 2.55
CA ARG A 310 -21.04 -14.32 1.35
C ARG A 310 -20.64 -13.43 0.19
N LEU A 311 -20.27 -14.08 -0.91
CA LEU A 311 -19.91 -13.45 -2.18
C LEU A 311 -21.15 -13.33 -3.07
N THR A 312 -21.42 -12.12 -3.55
CA THR A 312 -22.48 -11.86 -4.54
C THR A 312 -21.89 -11.05 -5.68
N ALA A 313 -22.03 -11.53 -6.91
CA ALA A 313 -21.66 -10.73 -8.07
C ALA A 313 -22.55 -9.48 -8.12
N ASP A 314 -21.94 -8.29 -8.15
CA ASP A 314 -22.64 -7.01 -7.94
C ASP A 314 -22.50 -6.07 -9.14
N GLY A 315 -21.40 -6.19 -9.91
CA GLY A 315 -21.15 -5.39 -11.11
C GLY A 315 -21.31 -6.17 -12.42
N PRO A 316 -21.64 -5.49 -13.54
CA PRO A 316 -21.56 -6.10 -14.86
C PRO A 316 -20.10 -6.37 -15.19
N TYR A 317 -19.89 -7.32 -16.10
CA TYR A 317 -18.63 -7.41 -16.81
C TYR A 317 -18.36 -6.10 -17.55
N PHE A 318 -17.17 -5.54 -17.35
CA PHE A 318 -16.76 -4.35 -18.06
C PHE A 318 -16.46 -4.69 -19.52
N ALA A 319 -17.47 -4.57 -20.38
CA ALA A 319 -17.32 -4.78 -21.82
C ALA A 319 -16.55 -3.64 -22.51
N ASP A 320 -16.47 -2.47 -21.85
CA ASP A 320 -15.87 -1.24 -22.37
C ASP A 320 -14.40 -1.07 -21.98
N ILE A 321 -13.86 -1.95 -21.13
CA ILE A 321 -12.41 -2.02 -20.88
C ILE A 321 -11.79 -2.80 -22.04
N VAL A 322 -10.88 -2.16 -22.76
CA VAL A 322 -10.15 -2.81 -23.86
C VAL A 322 -9.43 -4.05 -23.31
N ALA A 323 -9.59 -5.19 -23.99
CA ALA A 323 -8.89 -6.42 -23.59
C ALA A 323 -7.38 -6.15 -23.47
N GLY A 324 -6.84 -6.32 -22.26
CA GLY A 324 -5.44 -6.02 -21.93
C GLY A 324 -5.22 -4.82 -20.99
N GLU A 325 -6.25 -3.99 -20.75
CA GLU A 325 -6.21 -2.87 -19.80
C GLU A 325 -6.85 -3.26 -18.45
N HIS A 326 -6.23 -4.19 -17.74
CA HIS A 326 -6.74 -4.66 -16.44
C HIS A 326 -6.71 -3.54 -15.39
N ILE A 327 -7.85 -3.29 -14.72
CA ILE A 327 -7.91 -2.46 -13.52
C ILE A 327 -7.26 -3.27 -12.39
N ASP A 328 -6.20 -2.72 -11.79
CA ASP A 328 -5.40 -3.37 -10.74
C ASP A 328 -5.48 -2.58 -9.43
N SER A 329 -6.29 -1.52 -9.37
CA SER A 329 -6.48 -0.69 -8.18
C SER A 329 -7.84 -0.01 -8.17
N LEU A 330 -8.42 0.15 -6.97
CA LEU A 330 -9.71 0.80 -6.75
C LEU A 330 -9.62 1.84 -5.64
N ALA A 331 -10.29 2.98 -5.82
CA ALA A 331 -10.42 3.97 -4.76
C ALA A 331 -11.78 4.64 -4.84
N ARG A 332 -12.41 4.91 -3.69
CA ARG A 332 -13.64 5.70 -3.60
C ARG A 332 -13.34 7.08 -3.05
N VAL A 333 -13.58 8.11 -3.86
CA VAL A 333 -13.34 9.52 -3.51
C VAL A 333 -14.64 10.28 -3.69
N GLU A 334 -15.06 11.00 -2.66
CA GLU A 334 -16.30 11.77 -2.58
C GLU A 334 -17.56 10.95 -2.95
N GLY A 335 -17.52 9.65 -2.65
CA GLY A 335 -18.58 8.70 -2.98
C GLY A 335 -18.54 8.17 -4.42
N VAL A 336 -17.65 8.67 -5.28
CA VAL A 336 -17.43 8.18 -6.65
C VAL A 336 -16.36 7.08 -6.64
N LEU A 337 -16.65 5.97 -7.32
CA LEU A 337 -15.71 4.85 -7.45
C LEU A 337 -14.81 5.05 -8.68
N TYR A 338 -13.50 4.99 -8.47
CA TYR A 338 -12.49 5.05 -9.51
C TYR A 338 -11.73 3.73 -9.62
N GLY A 339 -11.40 3.34 -10.85
CA GLY A 339 -10.49 2.25 -11.14
C GLY A 339 -9.25 2.76 -11.86
N LEU A 340 -8.08 2.28 -11.45
CA LEU A 340 -6.81 2.60 -12.08
C LEU A 340 -6.20 1.34 -12.67
N ASN A 341 -5.72 1.43 -13.91
CA ASN A 341 -4.91 0.36 -14.50
C ASN A 341 -3.42 0.58 -14.19
N THR A 342 -2.63 -0.48 -14.43
CA THR A 342 -1.18 -0.46 -14.18
C THR A 342 -0.40 0.60 -14.97
N ARG A 343 -0.98 1.16 -16.04
CA ARG A 343 -0.36 2.15 -16.94
C ARG A 343 -0.85 3.58 -16.71
N GLY A 344 -1.66 3.83 -15.69
CA GLY A 344 -2.12 5.17 -15.35
C GLY A 344 -3.43 5.61 -16.01
N ALA A 345 -4.11 4.75 -16.77
CA ALA A 345 -5.47 5.08 -17.19
C ALA A 345 -6.41 5.03 -15.98
N VAL A 346 -7.18 6.11 -15.81
CA VAL A 346 -8.16 6.26 -14.74
C VAL A 346 -9.55 6.15 -15.34
N PHE A 347 -10.39 5.38 -14.68
CA PHE A 347 -11.77 5.17 -15.06
C PHE A 347 -12.70 5.59 -13.92
N VAL A 348 -13.78 6.27 -14.26
CA VAL A 348 -14.92 6.44 -13.34
C VAL A 348 -15.85 5.26 -13.51
N ILE A 349 -16.27 4.68 -12.39
CA ILE A 349 -17.21 3.57 -12.30
C ILE A 349 -18.52 4.11 -11.72
N GLU A 350 -19.49 4.39 -12.59
CA GLU A 350 -20.83 4.83 -12.19
C GLU A 350 -21.65 3.62 -11.71
N GLU A 351 -22.00 3.61 -10.42
CA GLU A 351 -22.81 2.57 -9.78
C GLU A 351 -24.32 2.82 -9.99
N GLY A 352 -25.11 1.78 -10.26
CA GLY A 352 -26.57 1.92 -10.44
C GLY A 352 -27.24 0.66 -10.99
N GLU A 353 -28.47 0.80 -11.51
CA GLU A 353 -29.21 -0.32 -12.15
C GLU A 353 -28.43 -0.92 -13.34
N ARG A 354 -27.64 -0.10 -14.01
CA ARG A 354 -26.63 -0.51 -14.97
C ARG A 354 -25.36 0.26 -14.64
N TRP A 355 -24.32 -0.47 -14.29
CA TRP A 355 -23.05 0.17 -14.07
C TRP A 355 -22.46 0.61 -15.40
N ARG A 356 -21.70 1.71 -15.36
CA ARG A 356 -21.00 2.24 -16.53
C ARG A 356 -19.57 2.56 -16.15
N VAL A 357 -18.66 2.25 -17.06
CA VAL A 357 -17.25 2.63 -16.92
C VAL A 357 -16.90 3.57 -18.04
N THR A 358 -16.35 4.72 -17.67
CA THR A 358 -15.91 5.74 -18.61
C THR A 358 -14.47 6.12 -18.33
N PRO A 359 -13.62 6.24 -19.37
CA PRO A 359 -12.32 6.87 -19.22
C PRO A 359 -12.50 8.25 -18.59
N HIS A 360 -11.71 8.52 -17.57
CA HIS A 360 -11.70 9.78 -16.82
C HIS A 360 -10.43 10.56 -17.11
N ASP A 361 -9.28 9.89 -17.03
CA ASP A 361 -7.97 10.53 -17.15
C ASP A 361 -6.89 9.55 -17.62
N ASP A 362 -5.73 10.09 -17.98
CA ASP A 362 -4.52 9.33 -18.31
C ASP A 362 -3.31 9.93 -17.59
N LEU A 363 -3.00 9.36 -16.43
CA LEU A 363 -1.82 9.74 -15.64
C LEU A 363 -0.52 9.29 -16.30
N GLY A 364 -0.59 8.28 -17.18
CA GLY A 364 0.57 7.76 -17.90
C GLY A 364 1.27 8.88 -18.65
N ALA A 365 0.51 9.78 -19.29
CA ALA A 365 1.04 10.91 -20.04
C ALA A 365 1.90 11.92 -19.22
N LEU A 366 1.90 11.83 -17.89
CA LEU A 366 2.73 12.67 -17.00
C LEU A 366 4.13 12.12 -16.74
N PHE A 367 4.35 10.84 -17.03
CA PHE A 367 5.63 10.16 -16.84
C PHE A 367 6.48 10.23 -18.12
N ASP A 368 7.79 10.33 -17.95
CA ASP A 368 8.71 10.60 -19.07
C ASP A 368 8.73 9.46 -20.10
N ASP A 369 8.73 8.21 -19.64
CA ASP A 369 8.49 7.01 -20.44
C ASP A 369 7.53 6.06 -19.71
N PRO A 370 6.21 6.12 -19.96
CA PRO A 370 5.21 5.41 -19.14
C PRO A 370 5.36 3.88 -19.19
N ASP A 371 5.89 3.35 -20.29
CA ASP A 371 6.16 1.91 -20.42
C ASP A 371 7.33 1.47 -19.53
N PHE A 372 8.19 2.39 -19.09
CA PHE A 372 9.36 2.17 -18.24
C PHE A 372 9.22 2.72 -16.82
N ASP A 373 8.48 3.80 -16.64
CA ASP A 373 8.46 4.61 -15.42
C ASP A 373 7.21 4.41 -14.58
N LEU A 374 6.15 3.79 -15.12
CA LEU A 374 4.89 3.59 -14.41
C LEU A 374 4.50 2.11 -14.28
N LEU A 375 4.17 1.72 -13.04
CA LEU A 375 3.44 0.49 -12.74
C LEU A 375 2.60 0.73 -11.48
N ILE A 376 1.34 1.11 -11.68
CA ILE A 376 0.41 1.25 -10.56
C ILE A 376 0.09 -0.14 -10.00
N ARG A 377 0.21 -0.31 -8.67
CA ARG A 377 0.01 -1.59 -7.97
C ARG A 377 -0.90 -1.49 -6.76
N GLY A 378 -1.54 -0.35 -6.55
CA GLY A 378 -2.37 -0.07 -5.39
C GLY A 378 -2.82 1.37 -5.40
N ALA A 379 -4.07 1.59 -4.99
CA ALA A 379 -4.65 2.89 -4.77
C ALA A 379 -5.59 2.85 -3.57
N THR A 380 -5.67 3.97 -2.84
CA THR A 380 -6.65 4.15 -1.76
C THR A 380 -7.09 5.59 -1.70
N ARG A 381 -8.28 5.80 -1.15
CA ARG A 381 -8.71 7.11 -0.66
C ARG A 381 -7.79 7.58 0.47
N VAL A 382 -7.42 8.85 0.47
CA VAL A 382 -6.82 9.56 1.60
C VAL A 382 -7.51 10.90 1.82
N VAL A 383 -7.40 11.46 3.03
CA VAL A 383 -7.87 12.83 3.31
C VAL A 383 -6.69 13.67 3.78
N VAL A 384 -6.43 14.78 3.09
CA VAL A 384 -5.34 15.73 3.37
C VAL A 384 -5.93 17.07 3.81
N GLU A 385 -5.52 17.58 4.97
CA GLU A 385 -6.06 18.80 5.61
C GLU A 385 -5.44 20.13 5.12
#